data_AF-A0A0D8XQ46-F1
#
_entry.id   AF-A0A0D8XQ46-F1
#
_cell.length_a   1.000
_cell.length_b   1.000
_cell.length_c   1.000
_cell.angle_alpha   90.00
_cell.angle_beta   90.00
_cell.angle_gamma   90.00
#
_symmetry.space_group_name_H-M   'P 1'
#
loop_
_entity.id
_entity.type
_entity.pdbx_description
1 polymer ?
#
loop_
_entity_poly.entity_id
_entity_poly.type
_entity_poly.pdbx_seq_one_letter_code
_entity_poly.pdbx_strand_id
1 'polypeptide(L)'
;MHNQEESEIDVVALSPAPSQNSYNNTQNEKKYFCQRCLNHDLQYPRKGHKPVCKYASCTCSDCIMVEQRRQLNNMLSKSKLQLVESPRETAANGRRVRDPQCARCRQHGIRVPLRGHKRVLCQFANCKCEMCELVEDRRSLMAKQIKLRRDQQRQRNIMDDRHSLDSIGENDIIVISVGLLLIVCRDQRTHH
;
A
#
# COMPACT_ATOMS: atom_id res chain seq x y z
N MET A 1 2.65 -57.90 64.26
CA MET A 1 2.13 -59.13 63.62
C MET A 1 1.31 -58.69 62.43
N HIS A 2 1.77 -59.05 61.21
CA HIS A 2 1.02 -59.20 59.94
C HIS A 2 0.13 -58.03 59.46
N ASN A 3 0.02 -57.64 58.19
CA ASN A 3 0.75 -57.82 56.93
C ASN A 3 -0.07 -57.00 55.90
N GLN A 4 0.59 -56.37 54.92
CA GLN A 4 0.18 -56.20 53.50
C GLN A 4 -1.16 -55.46 53.20
N GLU A 5 -1.39 -54.73 52.11
CA GLU A 5 -0.65 -54.35 50.90
C GLU A 5 -1.42 -53.18 50.23
N GLU A 6 -0.78 -52.62 49.21
CA GLU A 6 -0.95 -51.35 48.51
C GLU A 6 -2.29 -51.09 47.78
N SER A 7 -2.62 -49.81 47.57
CA SER A 7 -2.69 -49.21 46.22
C SER A 7 -2.90 -47.69 46.30
N GLU A 8 -1.97 -46.95 45.71
CA GLU A 8 -1.94 -45.50 45.61
C GLU A 8 -2.54 -45.08 44.24
N ILE A 9 -3.58 -44.26 44.24
CA ILE A 9 -4.04 -43.56 43.03
C ILE A 9 -4.38 -42.13 43.43
N ASP A 10 -3.51 -41.22 43.00
CA ASP A 10 -3.49 -39.80 43.37
C ASP A 10 -4.55 -38.99 42.61
N VAL A 11 -5.27 -38.15 43.34
CA VAL A 11 -6.45 -37.39 42.91
C VAL A 11 -6.01 -36.06 42.31
N VAL A 12 -5.97 -35.95 40.98
CA VAL A 12 -5.65 -34.68 40.31
C VAL A 12 -6.88 -33.78 40.24
N ALA A 13 -6.86 -32.72 41.05
CA ALA A 13 -7.86 -31.66 41.10
C ALA A 13 -7.88 -30.81 39.80
N LEU A 14 -9.08 -30.55 39.29
CA LEU A 14 -9.34 -29.68 38.15
C LEU A 14 -8.93 -28.23 38.46
N SER A 15 -8.09 -27.66 37.60
CA SER A 15 -7.77 -26.22 37.59
C SER A 15 -8.56 -25.47 36.51
N PRO A 16 -8.87 -24.17 36.69
CA PRO A 16 -9.92 -23.48 35.93
C PRO A 16 -9.52 -23.10 34.51
N ALA A 17 -10.53 -23.10 33.62
CA ALA A 17 -10.42 -22.73 32.22
C ALA A 17 -9.81 -21.32 32.00
N PRO A 18 -8.94 -21.13 31.00
CA PRO A 18 -8.42 -19.81 30.68
C PRO A 18 -9.53 -18.93 30.09
N SER A 19 -9.73 -17.79 30.74
CA SER A 19 -10.62 -16.70 30.35
C SER A 19 -10.51 -16.37 28.86
N GLN A 20 -11.65 -16.44 28.18
CA GLN A 20 -11.89 -16.00 26.81
C GLN A 20 -11.51 -14.52 26.66
N ASN A 21 -10.24 -14.23 26.36
CA ASN A 21 -9.86 -12.90 25.91
C ASN A 21 -10.18 -12.83 24.42
N SER A 22 -11.42 -12.43 24.13
CA SER A 22 -11.93 -12.23 22.77
C SER A 22 -10.95 -11.38 21.98
N TYR A 23 -10.37 -11.99 20.95
CA TYR A 23 -9.57 -11.36 19.91
C TYR A 23 -10.33 -10.20 19.26
N ASN A 24 -10.25 -9.01 19.85
CA ASN A 24 -10.71 -7.77 19.24
C ASN A 24 -9.49 -7.02 18.70
N ASN A 25 -8.96 -7.52 17.59
CA ASN A 25 -7.99 -6.76 16.77
C ASN A 25 -8.41 -6.80 15.30
N THR A 26 -9.67 -6.45 15.03
CA THR A 26 -10.28 -6.32 13.70
C THR A 26 -10.43 -4.86 13.27
N GLN A 27 -9.56 -3.98 13.74
CA GLN A 27 -9.56 -2.58 13.32
C GLN A 27 -8.25 -2.30 12.56
N ASN A 28 -8.39 -2.23 11.23
CA ASN A 28 -7.44 -1.71 10.25
C ASN A 28 -6.48 -2.70 9.53
N GLU A 29 -6.96 -3.87 9.09
CA GLU A 29 -6.23 -4.66 8.09
C GLU A 29 -6.26 -3.91 6.75
N LYS A 30 -5.15 -3.22 6.41
CA LYS A 30 -5.02 -2.47 5.14
C LYS A 30 -5.31 -3.40 3.95
N LYS A 31 -6.47 -3.24 3.33
CA LYS A 31 -6.90 -4.06 2.18
C LYS A 31 -6.09 -3.68 0.94
N TYR A 32 -5.27 -4.62 0.45
CA TYR A 32 -4.49 -4.42 -0.78
C TYR A 32 -5.28 -4.84 -2.01
N PHE A 33 -5.33 -3.98 -3.02
CA PHE A 33 -6.03 -4.25 -4.28
C PHE A 33 -5.12 -4.84 -5.37
N CYS A 34 -5.76 -5.46 -6.37
CA CYS A 34 -5.13 -5.99 -7.59
C CYS A 34 -4.64 -4.84 -8.47
N GLN A 35 -3.33 -4.76 -8.70
CA GLN A 35 -2.75 -3.64 -9.47
C GLN A 35 -3.21 -3.63 -10.94
N ARG A 36 -3.45 -4.80 -11.54
CA ARG A 36 -3.95 -4.88 -12.93
C ARG A 36 -5.35 -4.28 -13.03
N CYS A 37 -6.24 -4.61 -12.11
CA CYS A 37 -7.58 -4.01 -12.06
C CYS A 37 -7.54 -2.51 -11.76
N LEU A 38 -6.67 -2.07 -10.83
CA LEU A 38 -6.52 -0.65 -10.52
C LEU A 38 -6.06 0.18 -11.73
N ASN A 39 -5.32 -0.41 -12.65
CA ASN A 39 -4.92 0.26 -13.89
C ASN A 39 -6.10 0.46 -14.88
N HIS A 40 -7.24 -0.19 -14.62
CA HIS A 40 -8.48 -0.07 -15.39
C HIS A 40 -9.63 0.41 -14.49
N ASP A 41 -9.30 1.17 -13.45
CA ASP A 41 -10.24 1.80 -12.52
C ASP A 41 -11.15 0.84 -11.73
N LEU A 42 -10.81 -0.46 -11.67
CA LEU A 42 -11.53 -1.46 -10.88
C LEU A 42 -10.78 -1.82 -9.59
N GLN A 43 -11.50 -1.81 -8.46
CA GLN A 43 -10.94 -2.14 -7.14
C GLN A 43 -11.27 -3.56 -6.70
N TYR A 44 -10.48 -4.55 -7.15
CA TYR A 44 -10.62 -5.93 -6.68
C TYR A 44 -9.62 -6.28 -5.57
N PRO A 45 -10.04 -6.95 -4.48
CA PRO A 45 -9.12 -7.41 -3.43
C PRO A 45 -8.03 -8.31 -4.02
N ARG A 46 -6.77 -8.16 -3.60
CA ARG A 46 -5.67 -8.93 -4.18
C ARG A 46 -5.71 -10.42 -3.82
N LYS A 47 -6.04 -10.75 -2.57
CA LYS A 47 -5.99 -12.12 -2.04
C LYS A 47 -7.02 -12.98 -2.79
N GLY A 48 -6.58 -14.10 -3.37
CA GLY A 48 -7.44 -15.03 -4.11
C GLY A 48 -7.91 -14.56 -5.50
N HIS A 49 -7.70 -13.31 -5.89
CA HIS A 49 -8.30 -12.75 -7.11
C HIS A 49 -7.58 -13.11 -8.42
N LYS A 50 -6.30 -13.52 -8.37
CA LYS A 50 -5.49 -13.79 -9.58
C LYS A 50 -6.19 -14.70 -10.61
N PRO A 51 -6.84 -15.82 -10.24
CA PRO A 51 -7.48 -16.73 -11.21
C PRO A 51 -8.70 -16.13 -11.92
N VAL A 52 -9.40 -15.18 -11.28
CA VAL A 52 -10.64 -14.57 -11.78
C VAL A 52 -10.43 -13.15 -12.32
N CYS A 53 -9.17 -12.73 -12.44
CA CYS A 53 -8.85 -11.37 -12.87
C CYS A 53 -9.08 -11.20 -14.37
N LYS A 54 -10.07 -10.38 -14.75
CA LYS A 54 -10.36 -10.00 -16.15
C LYS A 54 -9.14 -9.47 -16.89
N TYR A 55 -8.23 -8.82 -16.18
CA TYR A 55 -7.02 -8.20 -16.75
C TYR A 55 -5.75 -9.03 -16.54
N ALA A 56 -5.86 -10.32 -16.18
CA ALA A 56 -4.73 -11.20 -15.90
C ALA A 56 -3.72 -11.24 -17.07
N SER A 57 -4.23 -11.27 -18.30
CA SER A 57 -3.47 -11.28 -19.56
C SER A 57 -3.44 -9.94 -20.28
N CYS A 58 -3.88 -8.84 -19.63
CA CYS A 58 -3.93 -7.54 -20.28
C CYS A 58 -2.53 -7.06 -20.74
N THR A 59 -2.47 -6.54 -21.97
CA THR A 59 -1.29 -6.05 -22.68
C THR A 59 -1.27 -4.52 -22.84
N CYS A 60 -2.09 -3.78 -22.09
CA CYS A 60 -2.04 -2.32 -22.12
C CYS A 60 -0.71 -1.80 -21.53
N SER A 61 -0.33 -0.58 -21.90
CA SER A 61 0.92 0.08 -21.45
C SER A 61 1.09 0.05 -19.92
N ASP A 62 0.03 0.37 -19.17
CA ASP A 62 0.06 0.41 -17.71
C ASP A 62 0.26 -0.98 -17.08
N CYS A 63 -0.37 -2.02 -17.63
CA CYS A 63 -0.20 -3.39 -17.16
C CYS A 63 1.18 -3.96 -17.52
N ILE A 64 1.72 -3.64 -18.70
CA ILE A 64 3.08 -3.99 -19.10
C ILE A 64 4.11 -3.34 -18.17
N MET A 65 3.95 -2.05 -17.85
CA MET A 65 4.84 -1.32 -16.94
C MET A 65 4.92 -1.98 -15.55
N VAL A 66 3.78 -2.42 -15.01
CA VAL A 66 3.72 -3.12 -13.71
C VAL A 66 4.44 -4.47 -13.77
N GLU A 67 4.31 -5.20 -14.88
CA GLU A 67 4.98 -6.48 -15.08
C GLU A 67 6.50 -6.31 -15.22
N GLN A 68 6.95 -5.38 -16.06
CA GLN A 68 8.38 -5.04 -16.21
C GLN A 68 9.01 -4.66 -14.87
N ARG A 69 8.32 -3.84 -14.07
CA ARG A 69 8.78 -3.49 -12.71
C ARG A 69 8.88 -4.73 -11.82
N ARG A 70 7.96 -5.69 -11.94
CA ARG A 70 7.98 -6.94 -11.16
C ARG A 70 9.17 -7.82 -11.58
N GLN A 71 9.42 -7.95 -12.87
CA GLN A 71 10.57 -8.66 -13.42
C GLN A 71 11.89 -8.10 -12.89
N LEU A 72 12.08 -6.77 -12.92
CA LEU A 72 13.28 -6.14 -12.35
C LEU A 72 13.44 -6.37 -10.84
N ASN A 73 12.34 -6.36 -10.06
CA ASN A 73 12.42 -6.72 -8.64
C ASN A 73 12.87 -8.17 -8.44
N ASN A 74 12.38 -9.09 -9.28
CA ASN A 74 12.78 -10.49 -9.21
C ASN A 74 14.28 -10.63 -9.51
N MET A 75 14.79 -9.97 -10.56
CA MET A 75 16.22 -9.99 -10.91
C MET A 75 17.09 -9.45 -9.76
N LEU A 76 16.73 -8.29 -9.19
CA LEU A 76 17.43 -7.69 -8.06
C LEU A 76 17.33 -8.49 -6.75
N SER A 77 16.32 -9.35 -6.63
CA SER A 77 16.16 -10.24 -5.46
C SER A 77 16.94 -11.54 -5.61
N LYS A 78 17.04 -12.09 -6.83
CA LYS A 78 17.79 -13.32 -7.12
C LYS A 78 19.29 -13.13 -6.92
N SER A 79 19.84 -12.00 -7.36
CA SER A 79 21.26 -11.66 -7.13
C SER A 79 21.63 -11.51 -5.66
N LYS A 80 20.65 -11.30 -4.78
CA LYS A 80 20.86 -11.19 -3.33
C LYS A 80 21.28 -12.52 -2.69
N LEU A 81 20.97 -13.66 -3.30
CA LEU A 81 21.32 -14.99 -2.78
C LEU A 81 22.82 -15.30 -2.87
N GLN A 82 23.61 -14.46 -3.54
CA GLN A 82 25.06 -14.63 -3.69
C GLN A 82 25.89 -13.81 -2.69
N LEU A 83 25.28 -12.97 -1.85
CA LEU A 83 25.97 -12.15 -0.85
C LEU A 83 25.55 -12.57 0.55
N VAL A 84 26.52 -13.04 1.35
CA VAL A 84 26.39 -13.52 2.73
C VAL A 84 25.39 -12.69 3.54
N GLU A 85 24.31 -13.32 4.01
CA GLU A 85 23.28 -12.64 4.79
C GLU A 85 23.82 -12.28 6.19
N SER A 86 24.17 -11.02 6.42
CA SER A 86 24.35 -10.49 7.78
C SER A 86 23.00 -10.54 8.55
N PRO A 87 23.00 -10.91 9.85
CA PRO A 87 21.81 -11.10 10.66
C PRO A 87 20.83 -9.94 10.56
N ARG A 88 19.54 -10.25 10.45
CA ARG A 88 18.47 -9.26 10.45
C ARG A 88 18.17 -8.92 11.91
N GLU A 89 18.53 -7.72 12.35
CA GLU A 89 18.15 -7.23 13.68
C GLU A 89 16.63 -7.08 13.76
N THR A 90 15.99 -7.97 14.52
CA THR A 90 14.59 -7.84 14.93
C THR A 90 14.52 -6.92 16.13
N ALA A 91 13.87 -5.76 15.97
CA ALA A 91 13.52 -4.91 17.10
C ALA A 91 12.64 -5.70 18.11
N ALA A 92 12.93 -5.53 19.40
CA ALA A 92 12.31 -6.25 20.53
C ALA A 92 10.77 -6.15 20.62
N ASN A 93 10.14 -5.23 19.86
CA ASN A 93 8.69 -4.99 19.90
C ASN A 93 7.90 -5.62 18.73
N GLY A 94 8.47 -6.56 17.97
CA GLY A 94 7.75 -7.30 16.91
C GLY A 94 7.30 -6.46 15.69
N ARG A 95 7.33 -5.13 15.77
CA ARG A 95 7.13 -4.21 14.66
C ARG A 95 8.46 -3.95 13.97
N ARG A 96 8.63 -4.51 12.77
CA ARG A 96 9.78 -4.21 11.91
C ARG A 96 9.68 -2.75 11.46
N VAL A 97 10.50 -1.87 12.04
CA VAL A 97 10.73 -0.53 11.49
C VAL A 97 11.41 -0.73 10.14
N ARG A 98 10.75 -0.31 9.06
CA ARG A 98 11.34 -0.39 7.72
C ARG A 98 12.25 0.81 7.54
N ASP A 99 13.52 0.65 7.88
CA ASP A 99 14.55 1.59 7.46
C ASP A 99 15.04 1.23 6.06
N PRO A 100 14.66 1.99 5.01
CA PRO A 100 15.09 1.69 3.66
C PRO A 100 16.60 1.85 3.53
N GLN A 101 17.25 0.91 2.85
CA GLN A 101 18.67 0.96 2.54
C GLN A 101 18.90 1.52 1.13
N CYS A 102 20.07 2.09 0.88
CA CYS A 102 20.48 2.52 -0.45
C CYS A 102 20.52 1.32 -1.41
N ALA A 103 19.72 1.38 -2.48
CA ALA A 103 19.59 0.29 -3.43
C ALA A 103 20.89 -0.02 -4.18
N ARG A 104 21.69 1.00 -4.51
CA ARG A 104 23.00 0.83 -5.17
C ARG A 104 24.02 0.22 -4.20
N CYS A 105 24.22 0.79 -3.02
CA CYS A 105 25.14 0.24 -2.02
C CYS A 105 24.81 -1.22 -1.69
N ARG A 106 23.52 -1.53 -1.47
CA ARG A 106 23.07 -2.88 -1.15
C ARG A 106 23.42 -3.89 -2.24
N GLN A 107 23.49 -3.45 -3.49
CA GLN A 107 23.84 -4.31 -4.62
C GLN A 107 25.33 -4.68 -4.65
N HIS A 108 26.17 -3.91 -3.96
CA HIS A 108 27.60 -4.19 -3.76
C HIS A 108 27.88 -4.77 -2.36
N GLY A 109 26.85 -5.27 -1.66
CA GLY A 109 27.00 -5.84 -0.31
C GLY A 109 27.09 -4.82 0.82
N ILE A 110 27.11 -3.51 0.53
CA ILE A 110 27.23 -2.45 1.54
C ILE A 110 25.85 -1.98 2.00
N ARG A 111 25.55 -2.09 3.30
CA ARG A 111 24.29 -1.63 3.88
C ARG A 111 24.44 -0.19 4.38
N VAL A 112 23.90 0.76 3.62
CA VAL A 112 23.84 2.18 4.02
C VAL A 112 22.38 2.61 4.17
N PRO A 113 21.96 3.22 5.30
CA PRO A 113 20.63 3.79 5.42
C PRO A 113 20.35 4.81 4.32
N LEU A 114 19.18 4.74 3.67
CA LEU A 114 18.84 5.67 2.60
C LEU A 114 18.56 7.08 3.13
N ARG A 115 18.06 7.19 4.37
CA ARG A 115 17.84 8.49 5.03
C ARG A 115 19.17 9.22 5.18
N GLY A 116 19.30 10.40 4.59
CA GLY A 116 20.53 11.19 4.57
C GLY A 116 21.54 10.80 3.49
N HIS A 117 21.42 9.61 2.89
CA HIS A 117 22.33 9.14 1.85
C HIS A 117 21.95 9.71 0.46
N LYS A 118 22.43 10.93 0.19
CA LYS A 118 22.26 11.62 -1.10
C LYS A 118 23.12 10.97 -2.19
N ARG A 119 22.75 11.21 -3.46
CA ARG A 119 23.48 10.69 -4.64
C ARG A 119 24.98 11.03 -4.57
N VAL A 120 25.32 12.28 -4.24
CA VAL A 120 26.73 12.74 -4.16
C VAL A 120 27.54 12.04 -3.07
N LEU A 121 26.88 11.50 -2.03
CA LEU A 121 27.51 10.76 -0.93
C LEU A 121 27.59 9.24 -1.20
N CYS A 122 27.02 8.77 -2.32
CA CYS A 122 27.05 7.35 -2.67
C CYS A 122 28.35 7.03 -3.40
N GLN A 123 29.18 6.17 -2.82
CA GLN A 123 30.39 5.65 -3.49
C GLN A 123 30.06 5.03 -4.85
N PHE A 124 28.91 4.39 -4.95
CA PHE A 124 28.43 3.77 -6.18
C PHE A 124 27.54 4.71 -6.99
N ALA A 125 27.54 6.04 -6.80
CA ALA A 125 26.63 6.97 -7.48
C ALA A 125 26.69 6.92 -9.01
N ASN A 126 27.88 6.63 -9.55
CA ASN A 126 28.16 6.60 -10.98
C ASN A 126 28.54 5.19 -11.49
N CYS A 127 28.42 4.15 -10.64
CA CYS A 127 28.66 2.77 -11.06
C CYS A 127 27.75 2.38 -12.24
N LYS A 128 28.33 1.62 -13.19
CA LYS A 128 27.71 1.14 -14.43
C LYS A 128 27.71 -0.40 -14.55
N CYS A 129 27.84 -1.12 -13.44
CA CYS A 129 27.66 -2.57 -13.49
C CYS A 129 26.20 -2.92 -13.81
N GLU A 130 25.97 -4.10 -14.41
CA GLU A 130 24.66 -4.60 -14.80
C GLU A 130 23.61 -4.42 -13.70
N MET A 131 23.96 -4.79 -12.47
CA MET A 131 23.04 -4.71 -11.36
C MET A 131 22.68 -3.28 -10.95
N CYS A 132 23.60 -2.32 -11.11
CA CYS A 132 23.35 -0.91 -10.87
C CYS A 132 22.50 -0.27 -11.98
N GLU A 133 22.58 -0.77 -13.21
CA GLU A 133 21.70 -0.37 -14.31
C GLU A 133 20.26 -0.86 -14.05
N LEU A 134 20.08 -2.12 -13.64
CA LEU A 134 18.78 -2.66 -13.22
C LEU A 134 18.13 -1.85 -12.08
N VAL A 135 18.94 -1.31 -11.15
CA VAL A 135 18.46 -0.42 -10.09
C VAL A 135 17.93 0.90 -10.67
N GLU A 136 18.62 1.50 -11.64
CA GLU A 136 18.15 2.74 -12.29
C GLU A 136 16.90 2.51 -13.14
N ASP A 137 16.84 1.42 -13.92
CA ASP A 137 15.67 1.07 -14.71
C ASP A 137 14.43 0.89 -13.84
N ARG A 138 14.61 0.20 -12.70
CA ARG A 138 13.55 0.04 -11.71
C ARG A 138 13.11 1.38 -11.12
N ARG A 139 14.03 2.31 -10.87
CA ARG A 139 13.68 3.66 -10.39
C ARG A 139 12.88 4.43 -11.42
N SER A 140 13.28 4.38 -12.69
CA SER A 140 12.56 4.99 -13.81
C SER A 140 11.12 4.44 -13.90
N LEU A 141 10.94 3.13 -13.85
CA LEU A 141 9.62 2.49 -13.84
C LEU A 141 8.80 2.84 -12.59
N MET A 142 9.42 2.93 -11.40
CA MET A 142 8.72 3.36 -10.19
C MET A 142 8.24 4.81 -10.31
N ALA A 143 9.03 5.71 -10.90
CA ALA A 143 8.63 7.09 -11.15
C ALA A 143 7.40 7.15 -12.09
N LYS A 144 7.43 6.41 -13.20
CA LYS A 144 6.29 6.27 -14.12
C LYS A 144 5.05 5.72 -13.41
N GLN A 145 5.20 4.67 -12.60
CA GLN A 145 4.08 4.06 -11.87
C GLN A 145 3.51 4.99 -10.78
N ILE A 146 4.35 5.80 -10.11
CA ILE A 146 3.90 6.80 -9.14
C ILE A 146 3.10 7.89 -9.85
N LYS A 147 3.58 8.37 -11.00
CA LYS A 147 2.86 9.35 -11.83
C LYS A 147 1.49 8.82 -12.23
N LEU A 148 1.41 7.61 -12.79
CA LEU A 148 0.16 6.95 -13.15
C LEU A 148 -0.86 6.95 -12.00
N ARG A 149 -0.44 6.50 -10.80
CA ARG A 149 -1.34 6.46 -9.63
C ARG A 149 -1.82 7.84 -9.21
N ARG A 150 -0.96 8.86 -9.26
CA ARG A 150 -1.33 10.24 -8.93
C ARG A 150 -2.32 10.80 -9.94
N ASP A 151 -2.12 10.52 -11.22
CA ASP A 151 -3.03 10.97 -12.28
C ASP A 151 -4.39 10.28 -12.17
N GLN A 152 -4.43 8.97 -11.92
CA GLN A 152 -5.66 8.23 -11.62
C GLN A 152 -6.40 8.75 -10.37
N GLN A 153 -5.66 9.10 -9.31
CA GLN A 153 -6.27 9.68 -8.12
C GLN A 153 -6.84 11.06 -8.38
N ARG A 154 -6.13 11.90 -9.14
CA ARG A 154 -6.62 13.22 -9.55
C ARG A 154 -7.89 13.10 -10.39
N GLN A 155 -7.93 12.17 -11.34
CA GLN A 155 -9.09 11.93 -12.20
C GLN A 155 -10.31 11.49 -11.38
N ARG A 156 -10.14 10.55 -10.44
CA ARG A 156 -11.24 10.12 -9.55
C ARG A 156 -11.81 11.29 -8.74
N ASN A 157 -10.94 12.10 -8.13
CA ASN A 157 -11.37 13.26 -7.36
C ASN A 157 -12.16 14.27 -8.23
N ILE A 158 -11.73 14.51 -9.47
CA ILE A 158 -12.46 15.40 -10.41
C ILE A 158 -13.85 14.83 -10.77
N MET A 159 -13.97 13.52 -10.95
CA MET A 159 -15.25 12.87 -11.24
C MET A 159 -16.20 12.97 -10.03
N ASP A 160 -15.68 12.77 -8.81
CA ASP A 160 -16.44 12.91 -7.58
C ASP A 160 -16.97 14.36 -7.41
N ASP A 161 -16.14 15.37 -7.70
CA ASP A 161 -16.54 16.78 -7.65
C ASP A 161 -17.65 17.11 -8.67
N ARG A 162 -17.58 16.56 -9.90
CA ARG A 162 -18.62 16.77 -10.93
C ARG A 162 -19.95 16.13 -10.55
N HIS A 163 -19.93 14.89 -10.06
CA HIS A 163 -21.15 14.24 -9.56
C HIS A 163 -21.77 14.97 -8.37
N SER A 164 -20.96 15.60 -7.50
CA SER A 164 -21.47 16.40 -6.39
C SER A 164 -22.11 17.72 -6.85
N LEU A 165 -21.68 18.29 -7.98
CA LEU A 165 -22.30 19.47 -8.59
C LEU A 165 -23.59 19.10 -9.34
N ASP A 166 -23.59 17.98 -10.05
CA ASP A 166 -24.78 17.49 -10.78
C ASP A 166 -25.89 17.03 -9.82
N SER A 167 -25.56 16.57 -8.61
CA SER A 167 -26.54 16.18 -7.58
C SER A 167 -27.22 17.37 -6.87
N ILE A 168 -26.75 18.62 -7.10
CA ILE A 168 -27.41 19.85 -6.63
C ILE A 168 -28.45 20.34 -7.67
N GLY A 169 -28.51 19.72 -8.84
CA GLY A 169 -29.45 20.06 -9.91
C GLY A 169 -30.69 19.18 -9.94
N GLU A 170 -31.62 19.38 -8.99
CA GLU A 170 -33.06 19.20 -9.28
C GLU A 170 -34.02 19.98 -8.35
N ASN A 171 -33.55 20.73 -7.34
CA ASN A 171 -34.47 21.56 -6.54
C ASN A 171 -34.00 22.95 -6.07
N ASP A 172 -32.78 23.43 -6.37
CA ASP A 172 -32.38 24.77 -5.92
C ASP A 172 -31.62 25.54 -7.02
N ILE A 173 -32.35 26.36 -7.78
CA ILE A 173 -31.74 27.45 -8.56
C ILE A 173 -31.26 28.50 -7.57
N ILE A 174 -29.96 28.50 -7.27
CA ILE A 174 -29.31 29.68 -6.68
C ILE A 174 -28.07 30.02 -7.52
N VAL A 175 -28.27 31.01 -8.39
CA VAL A 175 -27.21 31.65 -9.17
C VAL A 175 -26.46 32.59 -8.25
N ILE A 176 -25.16 32.39 -8.03
CA ILE A 176 -24.30 33.45 -7.48
C ILE A 176 -23.05 33.57 -8.36
N SER A 177 -23.20 34.39 -9.41
CA SER A 177 -22.08 35.01 -10.10
C SER A 177 -21.95 36.44 -9.59
N VAL A 178 -20.78 36.71 -9.03
CA VAL A 178 -20.23 37.99 -8.56
C VAL A 178 -20.69 39.24 -9.33
N GLY A 179 -21.18 40.22 -8.56
CA GLY A 179 -20.88 41.65 -8.75
C GLY A 179 -21.57 42.39 -9.89
N LEU A 180 -22.78 42.89 -9.64
CA LEU A 180 -23.14 44.26 -10.03
C LEU A 180 -24.31 44.77 -9.19
N LEU A 181 -24.09 45.92 -8.57
CA LEU A 181 -25.06 46.71 -7.82
C LEU A 181 -26.21 47.12 -8.74
N LEU A 182 -27.41 46.59 -8.50
CA LEU A 182 -28.66 47.25 -8.86
C LEU A 182 -29.64 47.10 -7.71
N ILE A 183 -29.83 48.21 -6.99
CA ILE A 183 -30.97 48.40 -6.10
C ILE A 183 -32.21 48.48 -7.00
N VAL A 184 -33.07 47.47 -6.94
CA VAL A 184 -34.47 47.64 -7.30
C VAL A 184 -35.27 47.45 -6.02
N CYS A 185 -35.57 48.57 -5.37
CA CYS A 185 -36.61 48.63 -4.36
C CYS A 185 -37.99 48.44 -5.01
N ARG A 186 -38.90 47.85 -4.23
CA ARG A 186 -40.37 47.97 -4.28
C ARG A 186 -41.08 46.90 -5.13
N ASP A 187 -42.19 46.27 -4.72
CA ASP A 187 -43.20 46.60 -3.70
C ASP A 187 -43.73 45.32 -3.05
N GLN A 188 -44.00 45.38 -1.75
CA GLN A 188 -44.78 44.37 -1.04
C GLN A 188 -46.26 44.73 -1.26
N ARG A 189 -46.98 43.96 -2.09
CA ARG A 189 -48.46 44.06 -2.13
C ARG A 189 -49.11 42.74 -2.50
N THR A 190 -49.65 42.10 -1.46
CA THR A 190 -50.94 41.38 -1.40
C THR A 190 -51.73 41.25 -2.71
N HIS A 191 -52.14 40.03 -3.08
CA HIS A 191 -53.54 39.57 -2.98
C HIS A 191 -53.71 38.13 -3.50
N HIS A 192 -54.31 37.31 -2.63
CA HIS A 192 -55.28 36.23 -2.83
C HIS A 192 -54.98 34.96 -3.64
#